data_AF-A0A6A7Y5R3-F1
#
_entry.id   AF-A0A6A7Y5R3-F1
#
_cell.length_a   1.000
_cell.length_b   1.000
_cell.length_c   1.000
_cell.angle_alpha   90.00
_cell.angle_beta   90.00
_cell.angle_gamma   90.00
#
_symmetry.space_group_name_H-M   'P 1'
#
loop_
_entity.id
_entity.type
_entity.pdbx_description
1 polymer ?
#
loop_
_entity_poly.entity_id
_entity_poly.type
_entity_poly.pdbx_seq_one_letter_code
_entity_poly.pdbx_strand_id
1 'polypeptide(L)'
;MMMKRLSVAAGIIVGAASLSACQTTQQSSDDYTQVFRRADGQKMGGNPKLLAEYEKAGTICDGRVAAAASNMQPIEAHGIIGALQISQIQAQNRETLMKVQAGCMAEQGYLVVPKSQLPKG
;
A
#
# COMPACT_ATOMS: atom_id res chain seq x y z
N MET A 1 -45.17 -39.05 41.95
CA MET A 1 -44.31 -37.98 41.37
C MET A 1 -44.87 -37.71 39.97
N MET A 2 -45.57 -36.61 39.62
CA MET A 2 -45.43 -35.18 40.00
C MET A 2 -43.97 -34.71 39.87
N MET A 3 -43.57 -33.60 39.24
CA MET A 3 -44.20 -32.54 38.42
C MET A 3 -43.04 -31.91 37.57
N LYS A 4 -43.20 -31.05 36.55
CA LYS A 4 -44.32 -30.28 35.96
C LYS A 4 -43.98 -29.99 34.46
N ARG A 5 -44.84 -29.29 33.71
CA ARG A 5 -44.45 -28.51 32.51
C ARG A 5 -44.43 -27.02 32.88
N LEU A 6 -43.54 -26.22 32.30
CA LEU A 6 -43.61 -24.75 32.35
C LEU A 6 -43.03 -24.15 31.07
N SER A 7 -43.89 -23.46 30.33
CA SER A 7 -43.52 -22.60 29.19
C SER A 7 -42.81 -21.36 29.71
N VAL A 8 -41.86 -20.82 28.94
CA VAL A 8 -41.35 -19.45 29.11
C VAL A 8 -41.79 -18.63 27.91
N ALA A 9 -42.33 -17.44 28.18
CA ALA A 9 -43.03 -16.62 27.22
C ALA A 9 -42.08 -15.81 26.32
N ALA A 10 -42.58 -15.43 25.14
CA ALA A 10 -41.94 -14.44 24.29
C ALA A 10 -41.92 -13.07 24.97
N GLY A 11 -40.72 -12.52 25.17
CA GLY A 11 -40.50 -11.16 25.67
C GLY A 11 -40.12 -10.22 24.54
N ILE A 12 -40.94 -9.20 24.31
CA ILE A 12 -40.70 -8.16 23.29
C ILE A 12 -39.63 -7.19 23.80
N ILE A 13 -38.55 -6.98 23.04
CA ILE A 13 -37.66 -5.82 23.20
C ILE A 13 -37.59 -5.07 21.87
N VAL A 14 -38.41 -4.03 21.78
CA VAL A 14 -38.38 -3.03 20.69
C VAL A 14 -37.27 -2.01 20.99
N GLY A 15 -36.60 -1.53 19.95
CA GLY A 15 -35.87 -0.25 20.04
C GLY A 15 -34.36 -0.34 20.26
N ALA A 16 -33.67 -1.31 19.67
CA ALA A 16 -32.23 -1.14 19.41
C ALA A 16 -32.08 -0.02 18.36
N ALA A 17 -31.61 1.15 18.80
CA ALA A 17 -31.36 2.28 17.91
C ALA A 17 -30.38 1.85 16.80
N SER A 18 -30.82 1.94 15.56
CA SER A 18 -29.96 1.81 14.39
C SER A 18 -29.03 3.01 14.33
N LEU A 19 -27.95 2.93 15.11
CA LEU A 19 -26.71 3.65 14.84
C LEU A 19 -26.29 3.23 13.44
N SER A 20 -26.70 4.04 12.45
CA SER A 20 -26.20 3.97 11.09
C SER A 20 -24.70 4.23 11.16
N ALA A 21 -23.95 3.15 11.37
CA ALA A 21 -22.56 3.10 11.04
C ALA A 21 -22.48 3.42 9.54
N CYS A 22 -22.21 4.69 9.23
CA CYS A 22 -21.35 5.01 8.11
C CYS A 22 -20.02 4.34 8.42
N GLN A 23 -19.96 3.02 8.18
CA GLN A 23 -18.76 2.37 7.72
C GLN A 23 -18.43 3.09 6.41
N THR A 24 -17.72 4.20 6.56
CA THR A 24 -16.81 4.64 5.51
C THR A 24 -15.99 3.40 5.22
N THR A 25 -16.24 2.79 4.07
CA THR A 25 -15.36 1.77 3.55
C THR A 25 -14.05 2.51 3.33
N GLN A 26 -13.16 2.43 4.33
CA GLN A 26 -11.74 2.62 4.13
C GLN A 26 -11.35 1.56 3.11
N GLN A 27 -11.50 1.93 1.84
CA GLN A 27 -11.06 1.19 0.69
C GLN A 27 -9.55 1.16 0.83
N SER A 28 -9.06 0.10 1.49
CA SER A 28 -7.68 -0.03 1.91
C SER A 28 -6.78 0.27 0.73
N SER A 29 -5.95 1.30 0.88
CA SER A 29 -5.02 1.79 -0.13
C SER A 29 -3.86 0.81 -0.42
N ASP A 30 -4.04 -0.46 -0.07
CA ASP A 30 -3.18 -1.60 -0.34
C ASP A 30 -3.03 -1.89 -1.84
N ASP A 31 -4.04 -1.56 -2.67
CA ASP A 31 -4.02 -1.79 -4.12
C ASP A 31 -2.91 -0.99 -4.84
N TYR A 32 -2.46 0.11 -4.23
CA TYR A 32 -1.33 0.92 -4.70
C TYR A 32 0.04 0.42 -4.24
N THR A 33 0.12 -0.73 -3.57
CA THR A 33 1.44 -1.34 -3.31
C THR A 33 2.00 -1.86 -4.62
N GLN A 34 2.94 -1.12 -5.19
CA GLN A 34 3.69 -1.53 -6.37
C GLN A 34 4.58 -2.72 -6.02
N VAL A 35 4.46 -3.81 -6.78
CA VAL A 35 5.28 -5.02 -6.59
C VAL A 35 6.16 -5.22 -7.80
N PHE A 36 7.46 -5.35 -7.57
CA PHE A 36 8.43 -5.63 -8.62
C PHE A 36 8.40 -7.12 -9.01
N ARG A 37 8.34 -7.39 -10.32
CA ARG A 37 8.31 -8.73 -10.93
C ARG A 37 9.34 -8.81 -12.02
N ARG A 38 10.10 -9.91 -12.12
CA ARG A 38 11.04 -10.08 -13.24
C ARG A 38 10.31 -10.09 -14.59
N ALA A 39 10.87 -9.37 -15.56
CA ALA A 39 10.35 -9.27 -16.93
C ALA A 39 10.44 -10.61 -17.69
N ASP A 40 11.38 -11.49 -17.29
CA ASP A 40 11.51 -12.87 -17.80
C ASP A 40 10.44 -13.84 -17.27
N GLY A 41 9.53 -13.38 -16.40
CA GLY A 41 8.46 -14.16 -15.81
C GLY A 41 8.89 -15.12 -14.69
N GLN A 42 10.18 -15.20 -14.35
CA GLN A 42 10.65 -16.11 -13.29
C GLN A 42 10.11 -15.70 -11.91
N LYS A 43 9.65 -16.69 -11.15
CA LYS A 43 9.19 -16.50 -9.77
C LYS A 43 10.40 -16.47 -8.83
N MET A 44 10.48 -15.42 -8.00
CA MET A 44 11.52 -15.30 -6.96
C MET A 44 11.27 -16.28 -5.79
N GLY A 45 10.01 -16.61 -5.51
CA GLY A 45 9.64 -17.58 -4.48
C GLY A 45 10.19 -18.97 -4.78
N GLY A 46 10.96 -19.52 -3.85
CA GLY A 46 11.60 -20.83 -3.98
C GLY A 46 12.97 -20.83 -4.67
N ASN A 47 13.48 -19.68 -5.14
CA ASN A 47 14.80 -19.59 -5.76
C ASN A 47 15.68 -18.53 -5.03
N PRO A 48 16.60 -18.94 -4.14
CA PRO A 48 17.39 -18.01 -3.34
C PRO A 48 18.33 -17.13 -4.18
N LYS A 49 18.73 -17.59 -5.37
CA LYS A 49 19.55 -16.78 -6.28
C LYS A 49 18.76 -15.59 -6.83
N LEU A 50 17.51 -15.80 -7.25
CA LEU A 50 16.66 -14.72 -7.77
C LEU A 50 16.25 -13.72 -6.69
N LEU A 51 16.15 -14.18 -5.44
CA LEU A 51 15.94 -13.30 -4.28
C LEU A 51 17.17 -12.41 -4.02
N ALA A 52 18.38 -12.98 -3.98
CA ALA A 52 19.61 -12.21 -3.84
C ALA A 52 19.87 -11.24 -5.01
N GLU A 53 19.52 -11.63 -6.25
CA GLU A 53 19.54 -10.74 -7.41
C GLU A 53 18.56 -9.56 -7.23
N TYR A 54 17.37 -9.81 -6.68
CA TYR A 54 16.37 -8.77 -6.39
C TYR A 54 16.81 -7.81 -5.26
N GLU A 55 17.35 -8.33 -4.16
CA GLU A 55 17.87 -7.51 -3.05
C GLU A 55 19.03 -6.62 -3.51
N LYS A 56 19.92 -7.16 -4.37
CA LYS A 56 20.99 -6.40 -5.00
C LYS A 56 20.46 -5.30 -5.92
N ALA A 57 19.48 -5.62 -6.78
CA ALA A 57 18.83 -4.65 -7.65
C ALA A 57 18.15 -3.52 -6.86
N GLY A 58 17.39 -3.87 -5.82
CA GLY A 58 16.78 -2.93 -4.89
C GLY A 58 17.80 -1.99 -4.26
N THR A 59 18.88 -2.54 -3.67
CA THR A 59 19.97 -1.75 -3.06
C THR A 59 20.59 -0.74 -4.04
N ILE A 60 20.83 -1.14 -5.30
CA ILE A 60 21.38 -0.26 -6.35
C ILE A 60 20.38 0.87 -6.68
N CYS A 61 19.10 0.52 -6.81
CA CYS A 61 18.07 1.47 -7.20
C CYS A 61 17.66 2.42 -6.08
N ASP A 62 17.68 1.98 -4.83
CA ASP A 62 17.49 2.83 -3.65
C ASP A 62 18.65 3.83 -3.51
N GLY A 63 19.87 3.43 -3.88
CA GLY A 63 21.00 4.36 -4.02
C GLY A 63 20.76 5.45 -5.08
N ARG A 64 20.17 5.11 -6.23
CA ARG A 64 19.77 6.10 -7.25
C ARG A 64 18.63 7.00 -6.76
N VAL A 65 17.65 6.46 -6.03
CA VAL A 65 16.55 7.23 -5.42
C VAL A 65 17.09 8.22 -4.38
N ALA A 66 18.03 7.80 -3.52
CA ALA A 66 18.68 8.67 -2.55
C ALA A 66 19.47 9.80 -3.24
N ALA A 67 20.21 9.49 -4.30
CA ALA A 67 20.91 10.49 -5.10
C ALA A 67 19.96 11.45 -5.84
N ALA A 68 18.80 10.98 -6.31
CA ALA A 68 17.77 11.85 -6.88
C ALA A 68 17.15 12.76 -5.80
N ALA A 69 16.88 12.23 -4.61
CA ALA A 69 16.33 12.98 -3.48
C ALA A 69 17.29 14.06 -2.97
N SER A 70 18.60 13.81 -2.92
CA SER A 70 19.59 14.82 -2.51
C SER A 70 19.73 15.99 -3.48
N ASN A 71 19.23 15.87 -4.71
CA ASN A 71 19.17 16.95 -5.69
C ASN A 71 17.84 17.75 -5.65
N MET A 72 16.88 17.35 -4.79
CA MET A 72 15.63 18.09 -4.60
C MET A 72 15.86 19.29 -3.67
N GLN A 73 15.35 20.46 -4.06
CA GLN A 73 15.50 21.67 -3.25
C GLN A 73 14.75 21.56 -1.91
N PRO A 74 15.28 22.11 -0.81
CA PRO A 74 14.58 22.17 0.46
C PRO A 74 13.30 23.01 0.30
N ILE A 75 12.19 22.50 0.81
CA ILE A 75 10.89 23.16 0.71
C ILE A 75 10.76 24.13 1.88
N GLU A 76 11.09 25.40 1.66
CA GLU A 76 10.78 26.47 2.61
C GLU A 76 9.31 26.89 2.48
N ALA A 77 8.65 27.10 3.62
CA ALA A 77 7.24 27.49 3.64
C ALA A 77 6.97 28.47 4.78
N HIS A 78 6.21 29.51 4.45
CA HIS A 78 5.76 30.52 5.41
C HIS A 78 4.24 30.60 5.41
N GLY A 79 3.64 30.36 6.58
CA GLY A 79 2.19 30.42 6.78
C GLY A 79 1.40 29.24 6.19
N ILE A 80 0.08 29.30 6.40
CA ILE A 80 -0.89 28.25 6.03
C ILE A 80 -1.02 28.01 4.51
N ILE A 81 -0.74 29.00 3.66
CA ILE A 81 -0.70 28.81 2.20
C ILE A 81 0.54 27.98 1.82
N GLY A 82 1.69 28.24 2.46
CA GLY A 82 2.90 27.44 2.28
C GLY A 82 2.70 25.97 2.67
N ALA A 83 1.92 25.68 3.72
CA ALA A 83 1.61 24.30 4.13
C ALA A 83 0.89 23.49 3.04
N LEU A 84 -0.05 24.10 2.31
CA LEU A 84 -0.70 23.45 1.16
C LEU A 84 0.28 23.21 0.01
N GLN A 85 1.14 24.17 -0.29
CA GLN A 85 2.18 24.02 -1.32
C GLN A 85 3.21 22.93 -0.96
N ILE A 86 3.64 22.82 0.31
CA ILE A 86 4.49 21.71 0.78
C ILE A 86 3.86 20.37 0.42
N SER A 87 2.58 20.16 0.74
CA SER A 87 1.92 18.87 0.50
C SER A 87 1.90 18.47 -0.98
N GLN A 88 1.76 19.44 -1.89
CA GLN A 88 1.79 19.22 -3.34
C GLN A 88 3.21 18.92 -3.82
N ILE A 89 4.21 19.68 -3.37
CA ILE A 89 5.61 19.48 -3.74
C ILE A 89 6.13 18.13 -3.20
N GLN A 90 5.78 17.77 -1.96
CA GLN A 90 6.11 16.45 -1.39
C GLN A 90 5.45 15.30 -2.19
N ALA A 91 4.21 15.47 -2.65
CA ALA A 91 3.56 14.48 -3.50
C ALA A 91 4.26 14.33 -4.86
N GLN A 92 4.62 15.44 -5.51
CA GLN A 92 5.36 15.44 -6.79
C GLN A 92 6.78 14.86 -6.64
N ASN A 93 7.49 15.21 -5.57
CA ASN A 93 8.79 14.64 -5.24
C ASN A 93 8.68 13.13 -5.05
N ARG A 94 7.70 12.66 -4.26
CA ARG A 94 7.45 11.23 -4.08
C ARG A 94 7.15 10.52 -5.40
N GLU A 95 6.27 11.06 -6.24
CA GLU A 95 5.96 10.48 -7.55
C GLU A 95 7.22 10.39 -8.44
N THR A 96 8.06 11.42 -8.43
CA THR A 96 9.32 11.47 -9.18
C THR A 96 10.32 10.43 -8.68
N LEU A 97 10.48 10.28 -7.36
CA LEU A 97 11.35 9.26 -6.76
C LEU A 97 10.85 7.84 -7.09
N MET A 98 9.54 7.59 -7.06
CA MET A 98 8.96 6.31 -7.48
C MET A 98 9.22 6.02 -8.96
N LYS A 99 9.18 7.02 -9.85
CA LYS A 99 9.57 6.87 -11.26
C LYS A 99 11.06 6.54 -11.43
N VAL A 100 11.95 7.16 -10.65
CA VAL A 100 13.39 6.84 -10.64
C VAL A 100 13.62 5.39 -10.19
N GLN A 101 12.95 4.96 -9.11
CA GLN A 101 13.04 3.58 -8.62
C GLN A 101 12.53 2.59 -9.68
N ALA A 102 11.35 2.85 -10.25
CA ALA A 102 10.74 2.01 -11.28
C ALA A 102 11.59 1.90 -12.56
N GLY A 103 12.16 3.01 -13.03
CA GLY A 103 13.06 3.04 -14.18
C GLY A 103 14.35 2.26 -13.93
N CYS A 104 14.99 2.45 -12.78
CA CYS A 104 16.17 1.68 -12.40
C CYS A 104 15.87 0.18 -12.28
N MET A 105 14.77 -0.19 -11.64
CA MET A 105 14.37 -1.59 -11.51
C MET A 105 14.07 -2.22 -12.88
N ALA A 106 13.50 -1.46 -13.83
CA ALA A 106 13.32 -1.91 -15.21
C ALA A 106 14.65 -2.15 -15.94
N GLU A 107 15.68 -1.32 -15.73
CA GLU A 107 17.05 -1.60 -16.22
C GLU A 107 17.63 -2.89 -15.62
N GLN A 108 17.27 -3.23 -14.38
CA GLN A 108 17.64 -4.51 -13.74
C GLN A 108 16.75 -5.69 -14.16
N GLY A 109 15.80 -5.49 -15.08
CA GLY A 109 14.89 -6.53 -15.56
C GLY A 109 13.66 -6.77 -14.68
N TYR A 110 13.25 -5.80 -13.87
CA TYR A 110 12.07 -5.86 -12.99
C TYR A 110 11.02 -4.81 -13.37
N LEU A 111 9.79 -5.25 -13.63
CA LEU A 111 8.64 -4.40 -13.93
C LEU A 111 7.81 -4.14 -12.67
N VAL A 112 7.28 -2.93 -12.54
CA VAL A 112 6.24 -2.59 -11.56
C VAL A 112 4.92 -3.21 -11.99
N VAL A 113 4.30 -3.99 -11.10
CA VAL A 113 2.97 -4.58 -11.29
C VAL A 113 2.06 -4.19 -10.11
N PRO A 114 0.82 -3.71 -10.34
CA PRO A 114 -0.16 -3.49 -9.28
C PRO A 114 -0.50 -4.79 -8.55
N LYS A 115 -0.71 -4.75 -7.23
CA LYS A 115 -1.11 -5.94 -6.45
C LYS A 115 -2.38 -6.61 -7.01
N SER A 116 -3.36 -5.85 -7.48
CA SER A 116 -4.58 -6.34 -8.13
C SER A 116 -4.35 -7.18 -9.40
N GLN A 117 -3.23 -7.01 -10.09
CA GLN A 117 -2.86 -7.78 -11.28
C GLN A 117 -2.03 -9.03 -10.96
N LEU A 118 -1.65 -9.24 -9.70
CA LEU A 118 -0.99 -10.47 -9.28
C LEU A 118 -2.02 -11.61 -9.23
N PRO A 119 -1.73 -12.79 -9.83
CA PRO A 119 -2.59 -13.94 -9.65
C PRO A 119 -2.65 -14.29 -8.17
N LYS A 120 -3.87 -14.44 -7.64
CA LYS A 120 -4.12 -14.91 -6.27
C LYS A 120 -3.59 -16.34 -6.19
N GLY A 121 -2.48 -16.50 -5.46
CA GLY A 121 -1.87 -17.81 -5.15
C GLY A 121 -2.55 -18.47 -3.96
#